data_AF-X1J0H8-F1
#
_entry.id   AF-X1J0H8-F1
#
_cell.length_a   1.000
_cell.length_b   1.000
_cell.length_c   1.000
_cell.angle_alpha   90.00
_cell.angle_beta   90.00
_cell.angle_gamma   90.00
#
_symmetry.space_group_name_H-M   'P 1'
#
loop_
_entity.id
_entity.type
_entity.pdbx_description
1 polymer ?
#
loop_
_entity_poly.entity_id
_entity_poly.type
_entity_poly.pdbx_seq_one_letter_code
_entity_poly.pdbx_strand_id
1 'polypeptide(L)'
;SAEDEIHEYDLSVAWDISSAVWQQLFSVASEETAPQGLFFKPDGSKVYIIGQQNTEINEYDLSVAWDISSAVWQQLFSVSTEEVAPSGLFFKPDGLKMYIIGSAEDEINEYDLSVAWDISSAVWQQLFSVTSKETFPNGLFFKPDGSKVYSIGQQNAEIHEYDLSVAWDISSAVWQQLFSVASEETAPQGLFFKPDGNKLYIIGTQADEINEYNLFI
;
A
#
# COMPACT_ATOMS: atom_id res chain seq x y z
N SER A 1 15.40 19.41 5.37
CA SER A 1 13.98 19.10 5.14
C SER A 1 13.98 17.71 4.56
N ALA A 2 13.34 16.74 5.21
CA ALA A 2 12.94 15.55 4.46
C ALA A 2 11.84 16.05 3.52
N GLU A 3 12.05 15.92 2.22
CA GLU A 3 11.11 16.43 1.22
C GLU A 3 10.09 15.33 0.93
N ASP A 4 8.82 15.72 0.78
CA ASP A 4 7.73 14.81 0.46
C ASP A 4 7.88 14.37 -1.00
N GLU A 5 8.44 13.18 -1.18
CA GLU A 5 9.01 12.71 -2.45
C GLU A 5 8.73 11.24 -2.72
N ILE A 6 8.65 10.89 -4.00
CA ILE A 6 8.77 9.52 -4.51
C ILE A 6 10.19 9.33 -5.01
N HIS A 7 10.87 8.27 -4.58
CA HIS A 7 12.23 7.92 -5.01
C HIS A 7 12.20 6.70 -5.92
N GLU A 8 12.85 6.79 -7.08
CA GLU A 8 12.95 5.70 -8.06
C GLU A 8 14.36 5.10 -8.08
N TYR A 9 14.41 3.76 -8.12
CA TYR A 9 15.63 2.98 -8.19
C TYR A 9 15.52 1.95 -9.32
N ASP A 10 16.52 1.91 -10.18
CA ASP A 10 16.65 0.91 -11.24
C ASP A 10 17.23 -0.39 -10.67
N LEU A 11 16.61 -1.54 -10.98
CA LEU A 11 17.18 -2.86 -10.69
C LEU A 11 17.87 -3.40 -11.95
N SER A 12 19.20 -3.54 -11.89
CA SER A 12 19.94 -4.17 -13.01
C SER A 12 19.70 -5.68 -13.13
N VAL A 13 19.19 -6.30 -12.06
CA VAL A 13 18.71 -7.68 -12.03
C VAL A 13 17.27 -7.69 -11.50
N ALA A 14 16.34 -8.20 -12.29
CA ALA A 14 14.93 -8.23 -11.92
C ALA A 14 14.71 -8.97 -10.59
N TRP A 15 14.03 -8.31 -9.64
CA TRP A 15 13.74 -8.84 -8.30
C TRP A 15 14.95 -9.10 -7.41
N ASP A 16 16.07 -8.45 -7.70
CA ASP A 16 17.26 -8.41 -6.85
C ASP A 16 17.48 -6.97 -6.37
N ILE A 17 17.01 -6.68 -5.16
CA ILE A 17 17.12 -5.35 -4.54
C ILE A 17 18.56 -4.94 -4.24
N SER A 18 19.50 -5.90 -4.17
CA SER A 18 20.92 -5.57 -4.01
C SER A 18 21.52 -4.94 -5.27
N SER A 19 20.81 -5.04 -6.39
CA SER A 19 21.19 -4.45 -7.67
C SER A 19 20.63 -3.04 -7.90
N ALA A 20 19.94 -2.48 -6.89
CA ALA A 20 19.29 -1.18 -6.95
C ALA A 20 20.29 -0.03 -7.11
N VAL A 21 19.99 0.86 -8.06
CA VAL A 21 20.75 2.09 -8.30
C VAL A 21 19.76 3.25 -8.30
N TRP A 22 20.01 4.26 -7.47
CA TRP A 22 19.20 5.47 -7.44
C TRP A 22 19.16 6.12 -8.82
N GLN A 23 17.96 6.49 -9.28
CA GLN A 23 17.73 7.03 -10.61
C GLN A 23 17.24 8.48 -10.54
N GLN A 24 16.11 8.71 -9.87
CA GLN A 24 15.46 10.02 -9.81
C GLN A 24 14.51 10.13 -8.62
N LEU A 25 13.97 11.34 -8.43
CA LEU A 25 12.90 11.62 -7.47
C LEU A 25 11.83 12.51 -8.11
N PHE A 26 10.63 12.49 -7.55
CA PHE A 26 9.52 13.39 -7.87
C PHE A 26 8.91 13.92 -6.57
N SER A 27 8.76 15.24 -6.43
CA SER A 27 8.15 15.82 -5.23
C SER A 27 6.63 15.82 -5.35
N VAL A 28 5.96 15.44 -4.25
CA VAL A 28 4.50 15.47 -4.07
C VAL A 28 4.07 16.54 -3.07
N ALA A 29 5.01 17.36 -2.59
CA ALA A 29 4.81 18.33 -1.51
C ALA A 29 3.77 19.41 -1.81
N SER A 30 3.39 19.61 -3.08
CA SER A 30 2.31 20.51 -3.49
C SER A 30 0.93 19.99 -3.10
N GLU A 31 0.76 18.67 -3.02
CA GLU A 31 -0.53 18.02 -2.76
C GLU A 31 -0.56 17.22 -1.46
N GLU A 32 0.58 16.78 -0.94
CA GLU A 32 0.65 16.00 0.30
C GLU A 32 1.99 16.23 0.99
N THR A 33 1.97 16.57 2.29
CA THR A 33 3.17 16.88 3.09
C THR A 33 3.46 15.89 4.22
N ALA A 34 2.78 14.74 4.18
CA ALA A 34 3.10 13.53 4.93
C ALA A 34 2.68 12.28 4.12
N PRO A 35 3.23 12.06 2.91
CA PRO A 35 2.91 10.89 2.09
C PRO A 35 3.33 9.60 2.82
N GLN A 36 2.48 8.57 2.78
CA GLN A 36 2.70 7.31 3.48
C GLN A 36 2.79 6.11 2.54
N GLY A 37 1.97 6.10 1.49
CA GLY A 37 1.85 4.96 0.60
C GLY A 37 1.64 5.37 -0.85
N LEU A 38 2.00 4.47 -1.76
CA LEU A 38 1.76 4.66 -3.18
C LEU A 38 1.28 3.38 -3.85
N PHE A 39 0.55 3.53 -4.94
CA PHE A 39 0.14 2.43 -5.81
C PHE A 39 0.26 2.84 -7.27
N PHE A 40 0.85 2.01 -8.11
CA PHE A 40 0.86 2.21 -9.55
C PHE A 40 -0.26 1.41 -10.22
N LYS A 41 -0.97 2.04 -11.15
CA LYS A 41 -1.84 1.29 -12.06
C LYS A 41 -1.01 0.25 -12.84
N PRO A 42 -1.46 -0.99 -13.05
CA PRO A 42 -0.66 -2.06 -13.67
C PRO A 42 -0.15 -1.82 -15.08
N ASP A 43 -0.65 -0.82 -15.80
CA ASP A 43 -0.10 -0.41 -17.11
C ASP A 43 0.92 0.73 -17.00
N GLY A 44 1.22 1.18 -15.78
CA GLY A 44 2.16 2.25 -15.48
C GLY A 44 1.65 3.64 -15.84
N SER A 45 0.39 3.81 -16.27
CA SER A 45 -0.12 5.10 -16.72
C SER A 45 -0.56 6.04 -15.60
N LYS A 46 -0.68 5.55 -14.36
CA LYS A 46 -1.09 6.34 -13.19
C LYS A 46 -0.32 5.91 -11.96
N VAL A 47 -0.06 6.86 -11.06
CA VAL A 47 0.37 6.61 -9.69
C VAL A 47 -0.59 7.33 -8.73
N TYR A 48 -0.94 6.64 -7.65
CA TYR A 48 -1.80 7.14 -6.59
C TYR A 48 -0.98 7.23 -5.32
N ILE A 49 -1.06 8.36 -4.61
CA ILE A 49 -0.35 8.62 -3.35
C ILE A 49 -1.37 8.82 -2.25
N ILE A 50 -1.23 8.10 -1.14
CA ILE A 50 -2.02 8.30 0.07
C ILE A 50 -1.13 8.92 1.15
N GLY A 51 -1.67 9.88 1.89
CA GLY A 51 -0.94 10.53 2.96
C GLY A 51 -1.82 11.01 4.10
N GLN A 52 -1.17 11.29 5.23
CA GLN A 52 -1.85 11.58 6.48
C GLN A 52 -2.19 13.05 6.66
N GLN A 53 -1.41 13.98 6.09
CA GLN A 53 -1.58 15.40 6.41
C GLN A 53 -2.87 15.96 5.80
N ASN A 54 -3.20 15.56 4.57
CA ASN A 54 -4.44 15.96 3.91
C ASN A 54 -5.53 14.87 3.94
N THR A 55 -5.17 13.64 4.35
CA THR A 55 -6.11 12.53 4.53
C THR A 55 -6.88 12.22 3.25
N GLU A 56 -6.12 12.05 2.17
CA GLU A 56 -6.63 11.91 0.82
C GLU A 56 -5.73 11.03 -0.04
N ILE A 57 -6.26 10.64 -1.19
CA ILE A 57 -5.53 10.00 -2.26
C ILE A 57 -5.35 11.03 -3.38
N ASN A 58 -4.10 11.25 -3.79
CA ASN A 58 -3.72 12.10 -4.91
C ASN A 58 -3.40 11.24 -6.13
N GLU A 59 -4.08 11.51 -7.25
CA GLU A 59 -3.90 10.81 -8.53
C GLU A 59 -3.02 11.63 -9.48
N TYR A 60 -2.01 10.97 -10.05
CA TYR A 60 -1.12 11.53 -11.06
C TYR A 60 -1.17 10.67 -12.32
N ASP A 61 -1.29 11.31 -13.48
CA ASP A 61 -1.08 10.68 -14.79
C ASP A 61 0.41 10.62 -15.11
N LEU A 62 0.85 9.49 -15.66
CA LEU A 62 2.20 9.26 -16.17
C LEU A 62 2.14 9.19 -17.69
N SER A 63 2.69 10.20 -18.37
CA SER A 63 2.74 10.21 -19.84
C SER A 63 3.72 9.19 -20.42
N VAL A 64 4.65 8.71 -19.60
CA VAL A 64 5.53 7.58 -19.88
C VAL A 64 5.29 6.54 -18.79
N ALA A 65 4.92 5.33 -19.19
CA ALA A 65 4.54 4.28 -18.23
C ALA A 65 5.67 4.03 -17.23
N TRP A 66 5.34 4.07 -15.92
CA TRP A 66 6.24 3.85 -14.78
C TRP A 66 7.30 4.93 -14.53
N ASP A 67 7.38 5.97 -15.37
CA ASP A 67 8.36 7.06 -15.20
C ASP A 67 7.74 8.21 -14.39
N ILE A 68 8.15 8.33 -13.12
CA ILE A 68 7.62 9.35 -12.19
C ILE A 68 8.01 10.77 -12.58
N SER A 69 9.05 10.96 -13.40
CA SER A 69 9.40 12.30 -13.90
C SER A 69 8.34 12.88 -14.84
N SER A 70 7.48 12.00 -15.38
CA SER A 70 6.38 12.34 -16.28
C SER A 70 5.05 12.60 -15.57
N ALA A 71 5.05 12.58 -14.22
CA ALA A 71 3.87 12.71 -13.39
C ALA A 71 3.21 14.08 -13.47
N VAL A 72 1.89 14.09 -13.69
CA VAL A 72 1.05 15.28 -13.70
C VAL A 72 -0.18 15.03 -12.84
N TRP A 73 -0.31 15.79 -11.75
CA TRP A 73 -1.47 15.71 -10.86
C TRP A 73 -2.78 15.95 -11.61
N GLN A 74 -3.80 15.14 -11.32
CA GLN A 74 -5.12 15.22 -11.95
C GLN A 74 -6.22 15.58 -10.97
N GLN A 75 -6.33 14.80 -9.89
CA GLN A 75 -7.45 14.87 -8.96
C GLN A 75 -7.07 14.28 -7.60
N LEU A 76 -7.94 14.53 -6.63
CA LEU A 76 -7.87 13.95 -5.30
C LEU A 76 -9.19 13.27 -4.92
N PHE A 77 -9.13 12.32 -4.00
CA PHE A 77 -10.28 11.74 -3.31
C PHE A 77 -10.03 11.73 -1.80
N SER A 78 -10.88 12.42 -1.05
CA SER A 78 -10.77 12.47 0.42
C SER A 78 -11.32 11.21 1.05
N VAL A 79 -10.62 10.71 2.07
CA VAL A 79 -10.96 9.48 2.81
C VAL A 79 -11.19 9.76 4.30
N SER A 80 -11.21 11.04 4.67
CA SER A 80 -11.27 11.52 6.06
C SER A 80 -12.57 11.21 6.79
N THR A 81 -13.60 10.73 6.10
CA THR A 81 -14.84 10.32 6.74
C THR A 81 -14.69 8.96 7.43
N GLU A 82 -13.85 8.08 6.87
CA GLU A 82 -13.67 6.70 7.30
C GLU A 82 -12.32 6.46 7.97
N GLU A 83 -11.28 7.19 7.57
CA GLU A 83 -9.93 7.05 8.15
C GLU A 83 -9.22 8.41 8.19
N VAL A 84 -8.72 8.80 9.37
CA VAL A 84 -8.08 10.12 9.59
C VAL A 84 -6.55 10.05 9.72
N ALA A 85 -5.98 8.84 9.73
CA ALA A 85 -4.55 8.56 9.66
C ALA A 85 -4.25 7.46 8.63
N PRO A 86 -4.63 7.64 7.35
CA PRO A 86 -4.46 6.63 6.32
C PRO A 86 -2.98 6.46 5.96
N SER A 87 -2.57 5.23 5.68
CA SER A 87 -1.15 4.90 5.44
C SER A 87 -0.95 3.91 4.30
N GLY A 88 -1.85 2.94 4.11
CA GLY A 88 -1.75 1.96 3.04
C GLY A 88 -2.89 2.09 2.02
N LEU A 89 -2.57 1.82 0.76
CA LEU A 89 -3.49 1.87 -0.37
C LEU A 89 -3.29 0.65 -1.26
N PHE A 90 -4.38 -0.01 -1.65
CA PHE A 90 -4.35 -1.14 -2.59
C PHE A 90 -5.54 -1.06 -3.55
N PHE A 91 -5.30 -1.31 -4.85
CA PHE A 91 -6.36 -1.48 -5.84
C PHE A 91 -6.50 -2.94 -6.26
N LYS A 92 -7.74 -3.40 -6.37
CA LYS A 92 -8.04 -4.66 -7.06
C LYS A 92 -7.55 -4.57 -8.51
N PRO A 93 -6.99 -5.64 -9.12
CA PRO A 93 -6.38 -5.59 -10.45
C PRO A 93 -7.31 -5.17 -11.60
N ASP A 94 -8.62 -5.25 -11.44
CA ASP A 94 -9.58 -4.74 -12.44
C ASP A 94 -9.89 -3.25 -12.26
N GLY A 95 -9.37 -2.62 -11.21
CA GLY A 95 -9.56 -1.20 -10.88
C GLY A 95 -10.92 -0.85 -10.29
N LEU A 96 -11.78 -1.84 -10.01
CA LEU A 96 -13.16 -1.61 -9.55
C LEU A 96 -13.32 -1.61 -8.03
N LYS A 97 -12.25 -1.93 -7.29
CA LYS A 97 -12.20 -1.80 -5.82
C LYS A 97 -10.89 -1.18 -5.37
N MET A 98 -10.98 -0.40 -4.31
CA MET A 98 -9.86 0.22 -3.63
C MET A 98 -9.99 -0.05 -2.13
N TYR A 99 -8.85 -0.30 -1.49
CA TYR A 99 -8.76 -0.63 -0.08
C TYR A 99 -7.75 0.29 0.60
N ILE A 100 -8.11 0.80 1.77
CA ILE A 100 -7.29 1.69 2.57
C ILE A 100 -7.12 1.08 3.94
N ILE A 101 -5.93 1.19 4.50
CA ILE A 101 -5.66 0.88 5.91
C ILE A 101 -5.03 2.10 6.57
N GLY A 102 -5.35 2.32 7.83
CA GLY A 102 -4.79 3.40 8.62
C GLY A 102 -4.86 3.11 10.11
N SER A 103 -4.22 3.99 10.89
CA SER A 103 -3.94 3.75 12.30
C SER A 103 -4.87 4.48 13.26
N ALA A 104 -5.88 5.22 12.77
CA ALA A 104 -6.80 5.91 13.67
C ALA A 104 -7.88 4.96 14.19
N GLU A 105 -8.44 4.14 13.30
CA GLU A 105 -9.51 3.18 13.63
C GLU A 105 -9.06 1.71 13.53
N ASP A 106 -7.79 1.46 13.14
CA ASP A 106 -7.18 0.14 13.03
C ASP A 106 -8.02 -0.83 12.16
N GLU A 107 -8.38 -0.38 10.97
CA GLU A 107 -9.28 -1.09 10.07
C GLU A 107 -8.90 -0.98 8.59
N ILE A 108 -9.41 -1.92 7.80
CA ILE A 108 -9.36 -1.87 6.34
C ILE A 108 -10.70 -1.33 5.85
N ASN A 109 -10.67 -0.23 5.10
CA ASN A 109 -11.83 0.38 4.46
C ASN A 109 -11.92 -0.02 2.99
N GLU A 110 -13.08 -0.50 2.54
CA GLU A 110 -13.34 -0.92 1.16
C GLU A 110 -14.21 0.10 0.43
N TYR A 111 -13.78 0.50 -0.77
CA TYR A 111 -14.48 1.38 -1.69
C TYR A 111 -14.73 0.67 -3.02
N ASP A 112 -15.95 0.78 -3.54
CA ASP A 112 -16.29 0.39 -4.91
C ASP A 112 -16.04 1.57 -5.85
N LEU A 113 -15.41 1.30 -6.99
CA LEU A 113 -15.24 2.26 -8.08
C LEU A 113 -16.18 1.87 -9.21
N SER A 114 -17.09 2.77 -9.56
CA SER A 114 -18.01 2.53 -10.70
C SER A 114 -17.32 2.67 -12.06
N VAL A 115 -16.16 3.32 -12.10
CA VAL A 115 -15.27 3.41 -13.26
C VAL A 115 -13.89 2.92 -12.84
N ALA A 116 -13.39 1.90 -13.55
CA ALA A 116 -12.12 1.29 -13.21
C ALA A 116 -10.98 2.32 -13.18
N TRP A 117 -10.23 2.36 -12.08
CA TRP A 117 -9.08 3.26 -11.86
C TRP A 117 -9.41 4.75 -11.76
N ASP A 118 -10.68 5.12 -11.60
CA ASP A 118 -11.10 6.51 -11.39
C ASP A 118 -11.57 6.70 -9.94
N ILE A 119 -10.71 7.30 -9.11
CA ILE A 119 -10.98 7.53 -7.69
C ILE A 119 -12.13 8.50 -7.45
N SER A 120 -12.48 9.36 -8.42
CA SER A 120 -13.66 10.24 -8.29
C SER A 120 -14.98 9.47 -8.26
N SER A 121 -14.95 8.21 -8.71
CA SER A 121 -16.09 7.30 -8.75
C SER A 121 -16.21 6.40 -7.52
N ALA A 122 -15.30 6.55 -6.55
CA ALA A 122 -15.21 5.73 -5.35
C ALA A 122 -16.39 5.98 -4.40
N VAL A 123 -16.97 4.89 -3.88
CA VAL A 123 -18.06 4.90 -2.90
C VAL A 123 -17.72 3.89 -1.82
N TRP A 124 -17.62 4.36 -0.57
CA TRP A 124 -17.38 3.49 0.58
C TRP A 124 -18.48 2.43 0.71
N GLN A 125 -18.09 1.19 1.00
CA GLN A 125 -19.00 0.05 1.14
C GLN A 125 -19.02 -0.52 2.56
N GLN A 126 -17.84 -0.82 3.09
CA GLN A 126 -17.69 -1.58 4.32
C GLN A 126 -16.28 -1.44 4.90
N LEU A 127 -16.14 -1.89 6.14
CA LEU A 127 -14.87 -1.95 6.86
C LEU A 127 -14.62 -3.36 7.42
N PHE A 128 -13.37 -3.67 7.69
CA PHE A 128 -12.94 -4.84 8.47
C PHE A 128 -11.92 -4.40 9.53
N SER A 129 -12.29 -4.48 10.80
CA SER A 129 -11.42 -4.14 11.92
C SER A 129 -10.30 -5.17 12.10
N VAL A 130 -9.06 -4.69 12.19
CA VAL A 130 -7.87 -5.49 12.51
C VAL A 130 -7.40 -5.30 13.96
N THR A 131 -8.03 -4.40 14.72
CA THR A 131 -7.72 -4.00 16.11
C THR A 131 -7.48 -5.18 17.08
N SER A 132 -8.12 -6.33 16.84
CA SER A 132 -7.93 -7.53 17.70
C SER A 132 -6.57 -8.23 17.50
N LYS A 133 -5.79 -7.83 16.50
CA LYS A 133 -4.50 -8.40 16.09
C LYS A 133 -3.41 -7.33 16.04
N GLU A 134 -3.72 -6.17 15.51
CA GLU A 134 -2.81 -5.04 15.32
C GLU A 134 -3.50 -3.75 15.71
N THR A 135 -2.81 -2.90 16.45
CA THR A 135 -3.27 -1.56 16.85
C THR A 135 -2.17 -0.60 16.42
N PHE A 136 -2.36 0.16 15.35
CA PHE A 136 -1.34 0.81 14.50
C PHE A 136 -0.94 0.02 13.22
N PRO A 137 -1.90 -0.43 12.40
CA PRO A 137 -1.60 -0.97 11.07
C PRO A 137 -1.20 0.14 10.09
N ASN A 138 -0.29 -0.18 9.18
CA ASN A 138 0.26 0.74 8.19
C ASN A 138 0.12 0.27 6.74
N GLY A 139 0.28 -1.02 6.51
CA GLY A 139 0.33 -1.57 5.16
C GLY A 139 -0.67 -2.70 4.99
N LEU A 140 -1.16 -2.85 3.76
CA LEU A 140 -1.95 -4.00 3.36
C LEU A 140 -1.47 -4.55 2.03
N PHE A 141 -1.71 -5.84 1.81
CA PHE A 141 -1.48 -6.49 0.53
C PHE A 141 -2.53 -7.56 0.29
N PHE A 142 -3.12 -7.59 -0.91
CA PHE A 142 -3.98 -8.70 -1.32
C PHE A 142 -3.21 -9.70 -2.17
N LYS A 143 -3.42 -11.00 -1.90
CA LYS A 143 -2.98 -12.04 -2.81
C LYS A 143 -3.65 -11.83 -4.18
N PRO A 144 -2.96 -12.02 -5.32
CA PRO A 144 -3.50 -11.70 -6.65
C PRO A 144 -4.82 -12.41 -7.05
N ASP A 145 -5.15 -13.53 -6.41
CA ASP A 145 -6.43 -14.21 -6.63
C ASP A 145 -7.57 -13.70 -5.73
N GLY A 146 -7.27 -12.75 -4.83
CA GLY A 146 -8.19 -12.16 -3.87
C GLY A 146 -8.55 -13.07 -2.70
N SER A 147 -7.92 -14.23 -2.55
CA SER A 147 -8.26 -15.20 -1.49
C SER A 147 -7.68 -14.87 -0.12
N LYS A 148 -6.72 -13.95 -0.06
CA LYS A 148 -6.08 -13.53 1.20
C LYS A 148 -5.80 -12.03 1.19
N VAL A 149 -5.90 -11.44 2.37
CA VAL A 149 -5.36 -10.11 2.68
C VAL A 149 -4.36 -10.23 3.81
N TYR A 150 -3.28 -9.46 3.69
CA TYR A 150 -2.24 -9.34 4.68
C TYR A 150 -2.23 -7.91 5.20
N SER A 151 -2.09 -7.71 6.50
CA SER A 151 -1.81 -6.40 7.10
C SER A 151 -0.47 -6.41 7.82
N ILE A 152 0.19 -5.26 7.89
CA ILE A 152 1.41 -5.06 8.69
C ILE A 152 1.28 -3.78 9.52
N GLY A 153 1.78 -3.79 10.75
CA GLY A 153 1.72 -2.64 11.64
C GLY A 153 2.88 -2.59 12.64
N GLN A 154 2.95 -1.49 13.38
CA GLN A 154 4.11 -1.15 14.20
C GLN A 154 4.03 -1.67 15.63
N GLN A 155 2.86 -2.03 16.15
CA GLN A 155 2.73 -2.36 17.57
C GLN A 155 3.61 -3.54 17.97
N ASN A 156 3.58 -4.59 17.14
CA ASN A 156 4.35 -5.82 17.38
C ASN A 156 5.32 -6.15 16.23
N ALA A 157 5.36 -5.33 15.18
CA ALA A 157 6.10 -5.61 13.95
C ALA A 157 5.76 -7.00 13.39
N GLU A 158 4.46 -7.21 13.16
CA GLU A 158 3.89 -8.48 12.69
C GLU A 158 3.13 -8.27 11.39
N ILE A 159 3.19 -9.28 10.54
CA ILE A 159 2.30 -9.45 9.39
C ILE A 159 1.18 -10.37 9.84
N HIS A 160 -0.06 -9.94 9.69
CA HIS A 160 -1.23 -10.77 9.94
C HIS A 160 -1.85 -11.25 8.62
N GLU A 161 -2.10 -12.54 8.53
CA GLU A 161 -2.75 -13.17 7.37
C GLU A 161 -4.21 -13.45 7.66
N TYR A 162 -5.08 -13.07 6.72
CA TYR A 162 -6.52 -13.32 6.77
C TYR A 162 -6.97 -14.03 5.49
N ASP A 163 -7.74 -15.11 5.66
CA ASP A 163 -8.43 -15.78 4.56
C ASP A 163 -9.71 -15.04 4.19
N LEU A 164 -9.95 -14.89 2.89
CA LEU A 164 -11.18 -14.34 2.33
C LEU A 164 -11.97 -15.50 1.70
N SER A 165 -13.07 -15.87 2.34
CA SER A 165 -13.95 -16.93 1.80
C SER A 165 -14.69 -16.48 0.53
N VAL A 166 -14.78 -15.18 0.31
CA VAL A 166 -15.21 -14.55 -0.95
C VAL A 166 -14.06 -13.67 -1.43
N ALA A 167 -13.54 -13.98 -2.63
CA ALA A 167 -12.38 -13.27 -3.14
C ALA A 167 -12.66 -11.76 -3.24
N TRP A 168 -11.74 -10.94 -2.73
CA TRP A 168 -11.83 -9.46 -2.73
C TRP A 168 -12.93 -8.85 -1.85
N ASP A 169 -13.53 -9.63 -0.93
CA ASP A 169 -14.55 -9.14 -0.01
C ASP A 169 -14.05 -9.23 1.44
N ILE A 170 -13.68 -8.08 2.01
CA ILE A 170 -13.09 -8.01 3.36
C ILE A 170 -14.08 -8.38 4.47
N SER A 171 -15.39 -8.33 4.22
CA SER A 171 -16.38 -8.80 5.20
C SER A 171 -16.27 -10.30 5.48
N SER A 172 -15.63 -11.04 4.56
CA SER A 172 -15.42 -12.47 4.64
C SER A 172 -14.09 -12.86 5.30
N ALA A 173 -13.32 -11.87 5.79
CA ALA A 173 -11.99 -12.06 6.35
C ALA A 173 -11.99 -12.83 7.67
N VAL A 174 -11.14 -13.85 7.73
CA VAL A 174 -10.91 -14.67 8.92
C VAL A 174 -9.41 -14.78 9.17
N TRP A 175 -8.95 -14.29 10.33
CA TRP A 175 -7.56 -14.38 10.74
C TRP A 175 -7.06 -15.83 10.79
N GLN A 176 -5.87 -16.08 10.25
CA GLN A 176 -5.25 -17.41 10.20
C GLN A 176 -3.98 -17.50 11.05
N GLN A 177 -3.02 -16.63 10.78
CA GLN A 177 -1.69 -16.69 11.36
C GLN A 177 -1.00 -15.33 11.36
N LEU A 178 0.18 -15.28 11.98
CA LEU A 178 1.07 -14.13 11.95
C LEU A 178 2.49 -14.55 11.59
N PHE A 179 3.26 -13.60 11.08
CA PHE A 179 4.70 -13.70 10.89
C PHE A 179 5.37 -12.45 11.48
N SER A 180 6.28 -12.63 12.44
CA SER A 180 7.00 -11.50 13.04
C SER A 180 8.20 -11.11 12.18
N VAL A 181 8.37 -9.81 11.99
CA VAL A 181 9.54 -9.19 11.33
C VAL A 181 10.40 -8.39 12.33
N ALA A 182 10.10 -8.52 13.63
CA ALA A 182 10.66 -7.68 14.69
C ALA A 182 12.18 -7.82 14.89
N SER A 183 12.80 -8.88 14.35
CA SER A 183 14.26 -9.04 14.38
C SER A 183 14.99 -8.14 13.37
N GLU A 184 14.31 -7.75 12.30
CA GLU A 184 14.85 -7.00 11.17
C GLU A 184 14.29 -5.57 11.11
N GLU A 185 13.01 -5.38 11.44
CA GLU A 185 12.33 -4.09 11.40
C GLU A 185 11.31 -4.00 12.53
N THR A 186 11.46 -3.02 13.42
CA THR A 186 10.59 -2.83 14.60
C THR A 186 9.47 -1.82 14.40
N ALA A 187 9.49 -1.06 13.30
CA ALA A 187 8.47 -0.11 12.89
C ALA A 187 8.14 -0.28 11.40
N PRO A 188 7.64 -1.45 10.98
CA PRO A 188 7.32 -1.68 9.57
C PRO A 188 6.15 -0.80 9.11
N GLN A 189 6.20 -0.43 7.83
CA GLN A 189 5.19 0.41 7.18
C GLN A 189 4.57 -0.24 5.95
N GLY A 190 5.38 -0.95 5.16
CA GLY A 190 4.95 -1.53 3.90
C GLY A 190 5.36 -2.99 3.77
N LEU A 191 4.54 -3.74 3.04
CA LEU A 191 4.83 -5.10 2.62
C LEU A 191 4.48 -5.30 1.14
N PHE A 192 5.29 -6.08 0.45
CA PHE A 192 5.03 -6.45 -0.94
C PHE A 192 5.41 -7.91 -1.18
N PHE A 193 4.48 -8.70 -1.72
CA PHE A 193 4.80 -10.06 -2.18
C PHE A 193 5.14 -10.04 -3.65
N LYS A 194 6.24 -10.71 -4.01
CA LYS A 194 6.55 -10.99 -5.41
C LYS A 194 5.38 -11.79 -6.03
N PRO A 195 4.97 -11.50 -7.28
CA PRO A 195 3.81 -12.16 -7.89
C PRO A 195 3.89 -13.68 -8.02
N ASP A 196 5.09 -14.27 -7.99
CA ASP A 196 5.25 -15.73 -7.98
C ASP A 196 5.11 -16.35 -6.59
N GLY A 197 4.92 -15.54 -5.54
CA GLY A 197 4.72 -15.96 -4.16
C GLY A 197 6.00 -16.40 -3.44
N ASN A 198 7.18 -16.30 -4.05
CA ASN A 198 8.43 -16.84 -3.49
C ASN A 198 9.22 -15.83 -2.65
N LYS A 199 8.87 -14.54 -2.70
CA LYS A 199 9.55 -13.49 -1.96
C LYS A 199 8.56 -12.51 -1.32
N LEU A 200 8.93 -12.03 -0.15
CA LEU A 200 8.28 -10.95 0.59
C LEU A 200 9.31 -9.85 0.85
N TYR A 201 8.92 -8.60 0.60
CA TYR A 201 9.72 -7.42 0.88
C TYR A 201 9.02 -6.59 1.95
N ILE A 202 9.79 -6.11 2.92
CA ILE A 202 9.31 -5.28 4.03
C ILE A 202 10.13 -4.01 4.11
N ILE A 203 9.44 -2.89 4.28
CA ILE A 203 10.04 -1.58 4.55
C ILE A 203 9.51 -1.03 5.87
N GLY A 204 10.30 -0.18 6.52
CA GLY A 204 9.91 0.52 7.73
C GLY A 204 10.76 1.76 7.95
N THR A 205 10.68 2.32 9.15
CA THR A 205 11.34 3.59 9.48
C THR A 205 12.50 3.45 10.46
N GLN A 206 12.71 2.27 11.04
CA GLN A 206 13.79 2.08 12.02
C GLN A 206 15.05 1.52 11.36
N ALA A 207 14.90 0.66 10.37
CA ALA A 207 15.99 0.22 9.54
C ALA A 207 15.89 0.93 8.18
N ASP A 208 16.91 1.72 7.82
CA ASP A 208 17.01 2.38 6.51
C ASP A 208 17.35 1.34 5.41
N GLU A 209 16.56 0.27 5.31
CA GLU A 209 16.78 -0.87 4.42
C GLU A 209 15.47 -1.49 3.93
N ILE A 210 15.59 -2.38 2.94
CA ILE A 210 14.48 -3.24 2.50
C ILE A 210 14.83 -4.66 2.92
N ASN A 211 13.96 -5.26 3.74
CA ASN A 211 14.12 -6.62 4.21
C ASN A 211 13.49 -7.61 3.21
N GLU A 212 14.28 -8.54 2.68
CA GLU A 212 13.83 -9.59 1.76
C GLU A 212 13.75 -10.96 2.46
N TYR A 213 12.59 -11.61 2.36
CA TYR A 213 12.34 -12.95 2.89
C TYR A 213 12.06 -13.92 1.74
N ASN A 214 12.71 -15.09 1.75
CA ASN A 214 12.35 -16.19 0.87
C ASN A 214 11.18 -16.98 1.47
N LEU A 215 10.13 -17.16 0.68
CA LEU A 215 8.95 -17.92 1.06
C LEU A 215 9.07 -19.32 0.45
N PHE A 216 9.08 -20.33 1.31
CA PHE A 216 9.04 -21.72 0.88
C PHE A 216 7.57 -22.12 0.76
N ILE A 217 7.03 -22.06 -0.47
CA ILE A 217 5.73 -22.60 -0.84
C ILE A 217 5.80 -24.10 -1.15
#